data_AF-A0AA43QK82-F1
#
_entry.id   AF-A0AA43QK82-F1
#
_cell.length_a   1.000
_cell.length_b   1.000
_cell.length_c   1.000
_cell.angle_alpha   90.00
_cell.angle_beta   90.00
_cell.angle_gamma   90.00
#
_symmetry.space_group_name_H-M   'P 1'
#
loop_
_entity.id
_entity.type
_entity.pdbx_description
1 polymer ?
#
loop_
_entity_poly.entity_id
_entity_poly.type
_entity_poly.pdbx_seq_one_letter_code
_entity_poly.pdbx_strand_id
1 'polypeptide(L)'
;MDTPCIPEDHQLRKEAIGNINKIFEESKATLVCDRDLMSIDATELTIEVRESILVTVMVCDWNLRAWTFLEAFRGRKNIYVLCKHAKVVSLKETVEIVYRKGCIDIALLLLTVPHLLPAWGDRKMRTFCNSLVPGFLTIEGGGSHLTHREASRPGDDIVIWSLLIDDNAHSDAKAFWRAQKGKVLATSFLLSSVPRLKTPGLRWAPSSPAAQLLDAESSGSAYRLLALDEDDSEVGRIGADGIKATWLMYEVFGGLRGSETICSRMSWSIEQPQDSRCRRNLESVRASYMRNYIFGALLRPMSVSKGDVSVLPRGDPSRAFIGVCATNDIFRRLWSRDDQISWTWLGVYEWDMSEPLPKFTSTKKVLLV
;
A
#
# COMPACT_ATOMS: atom_id res chain seq x y z
N MET A 1 -6.08 -22.12 11.26
CA MET A 1 -5.96 -22.64 9.89
C MET A 1 -6.31 -21.48 8.96
N ASP A 2 -5.37 -21.02 8.12
CA ASP A 2 -5.57 -19.82 7.29
C ASP A 2 -6.62 -20.04 6.21
N THR A 3 -6.49 -21.17 5.51
CA THR A 3 -7.52 -21.76 4.66
C THR A 3 -7.28 -23.27 4.65
N PRO A 4 -8.31 -24.11 4.50
CA PRO A 4 -8.13 -25.53 4.25
C PRO A 4 -7.47 -25.83 2.89
N CYS A 5 -7.28 -24.81 2.05
CA CYS A 5 -6.88 -24.91 0.65
C CYS A 5 -5.35 -24.80 0.41
N ILE A 6 -4.55 -24.49 1.44
CA ILE A 6 -3.09 -24.39 1.33
C ILE A 6 -2.43 -25.54 2.12
N PRO A 7 -1.93 -26.59 1.43
CA PRO A 7 -1.25 -27.72 2.06
C PRO A 7 0.01 -27.32 2.82
N GLU A 8 0.40 -28.11 3.82
CA GLU A 8 1.69 -27.95 4.51
C GLU A 8 2.86 -28.46 3.67
N ASP A 9 2.64 -29.54 2.90
CA ASP A 9 3.64 -30.10 1.99
C ASP A 9 4.07 -29.08 0.92
N HIS A 10 5.37 -28.93 0.73
CA HIS A 10 5.94 -27.89 -0.12
C HIS A 10 5.57 -28.06 -1.61
N GLN A 11 5.51 -29.30 -2.12
CA GLN A 11 5.19 -29.54 -3.52
C GLN A 11 3.70 -29.29 -3.79
N LEU A 12 2.84 -29.87 -2.95
CA LEU A 12 1.39 -29.68 -3.04
C LEU A 12 1.01 -28.22 -2.82
N ARG A 13 1.70 -27.51 -1.92
CA ARG A 13 1.51 -26.07 -1.71
C ARG A 13 1.83 -25.28 -2.98
N LYS A 14 2.97 -25.56 -3.62
CA LYS A 14 3.37 -24.87 -4.85
C LYS A 14 2.35 -25.09 -5.96
N GLU A 15 1.86 -26.32 -6.10
CA GLU A 15 0.83 -26.68 -7.07
C GLU A 15 -0.51 -25.99 -6.77
N ALA A 16 -0.96 -26.01 -5.51
CA ALA A 16 -2.19 -25.37 -5.07
C ALA A 16 -2.14 -23.85 -5.36
N ILE A 17 -1.04 -23.19 -4.97
CA ILE A 17 -0.83 -21.76 -5.21
C ILE A 17 -0.76 -21.44 -6.71
N GLY A 18 -0.12 -22.28 -7.51
CA GLY A 18 -0.05 -22.10 -8.96
C GLY A 18 -1.40 -22.16 -9.67
N ASN A 19 -2.41 -22.79 -9.05
CA ASN A 19 -3.76 -22.94 -9.61
C ASN A 19 -4.82 -22.12 -8.86
N ILE A 20 -4.47 -21.42 -7.79
CA ILE A 20 -5.45 -20.89 -6.83
C ILE A 20 -6.38 -19.85 -7.44
N ASN A 21 -5.86 -18.93 -8.25
CA ASN A 21 -6.68 -17.91 -8.92
C ASN A 21 -7.68 -18.55 -9.87
N LYS A 22 -7.23 -19.53 -10.66
CA LYS A 22 -8.10 -20.30 -11.56
C LYS A 22 -9.21 -21.02 -10.79
N ILE A 23 -8.86 -21.70 -9.69
CA ILE A 23 -9.82 -22.41 -8.83
C ILE A 23 -10.87 -21.44 -8.30
N PHE A 24 -10.47 -20.28 -7.77
CA PHE A 24 -11.42 -19.30 -7.25
C PHE A 24 -12.28 -18.66 -8.34
N GLU A 25 -11.70 -18.36 -9.51
CA GLU A 25 -12.44 -17.76 -10.61
C GLU A 25 -13.48 -18.69 -11.24
N GLU A 26 -13.13 -19.98 -11.38
CA GLU A 26 -14.00 -21.05 -11.89
C GLU A 26 -14.95 -21.60 -10.82
N SER A 27 -14.75 -21.25 -9.55
CA SER A 27 -15.61 -21.69 -8.45
C SER A 27 -17.05 -21.24 -8.67
N LYS A 28 -17.98 -22.16 -8.43
CA LYS A 28 -19.43 -21.86 -8.50
C LYS A 28 -19.93 -21.15 -7.23
N ALA A 29 -19.27 -21.41 -6.11
CA ALA A 29 -19.62 -20.90 -4.80
C ALA A 29 -18.38 -20.88 -3.89
N THR A 30 -18.31 -19.89 -3.02
CA THR A 30 -17.40 -19.83 -1.87
C THR A 30 -18.24 -19.99 -0.61
N LEU A 31 -17.98 -21.04 0.19
CA LEU A 31 -18.69 -21.28 1.45
C LEU A 31 -17.79 -20.87 2.63
N VAL A 32 -18.22 -19.87 3.37
CA VAL A 32 -17.52 -19.37 4.55
C VAL A 32 -17.89 -20.22 5.76
N CYS A 33 -16.90 -20.92 6.30
CA CYS A 33 -16.99 -21.72 7.52
C CYS A 33 -16.18 -21.02 8.63
N ASP A 34 -16.83 -20.13 9.36
CA ASP A 34 -16.24 -19.38 10.47
C ASP A 34 -16.99 -19.69 11.77
N ARG A 35 -16.26 -19.85 12.87
CA ARG A 35 -16.84 -20.22 14.17
C ARG A 35 -17.93 -19.26 14.61
N ASP A 36 -17.70 -17.97 14.43
CA ASP A 36 -18.60 -16.94 14.94
C ASP A 36 -19.87 -16.88 14.07
N LEU A 37 -19.73 -17.07 12.75
CA LEU A 37 -20.87 -17.23 11.83
C LEU A 37 -21.67 -18.52 12.08
N MET A 38 -21.00 -19.63 12.35
CA MET A 38 -21.62 -20.93 12.65
C MET A 38 -22.33 -20.96 14.01
N SER A 39 -22.14 -19.94 14.85
CA SER A 39 -22.86 -19.77 16.12
C SER A 39 -24.25 -19.14 15.94
N ILE A 40 -24.47 -18.43 14.83
CA ILE A 40 -25.72 -17.70 14.54
C ILE A 40 -26.81 -18.69 14.10
N ASP A 41 -27.95 -18.65 14.78
CA ASP A 41 -29.13 -19.43 14.37
C ASP A 41 -29.86 -18.73 13.22
N ALA A 42 -29.81 -19.35 12.05
CA ALA A 42 -30.45 -18.88 10.82
C ALA A 42 -31.67 -19.75 10.44
N THR A 43 -32.28 -20.44 11.40
CA THR A 43 -33.52 -21.21 11.15
C THR A 43 -34.64 -20.30 10.69
N GLU A 44 -34.77 -19.12 11.31
CA GLU A 44 -35.64 -18.03 10.86
C GLU A 44 -34.78 -16.83 10.47
N LEU A 45 -34.76 -16.50 9.17
CA LEU A 45 -33.93 -15.41 8.66
C LEU A 45 -34.66 -14.05 8.73
N THR A 46 -34.89 -13.58 9.95
CA THR A 46 -35.41 -12.23 10.21
C THR A 46 -34.41 -11.15 9.77
N ILE A 47 -34.83 -9.88 9.77
CA ILE A 47 -33.96 -8.76 9.37
C ILE A 47 -32.79 -8.64 10.35
N GLU A 48 -33.06 -8.79 11.65
CA GLU A 48 -32.09 -8.69 12.74
C GLU A 48 -31.03 -9.80 12.64
N VAL A 49 -31.44 -11.03 12.31
CA VAL A 49 -30.51 -12.14 12.07
C VAL A 49 -29.61 -11.86 10.87
N ARG A 50 -30.16 -11.29 9.79
CA ARG A 50 -29.39 -10.92 8.60
C ARG A 50 -28.38 -9.82 8.90
N GLU A 51 -28.78 -8.80 9.64
CA GLU A 51 -27.89 -7.75 10.12
C GLU A 51 -26.76 -8.32 10.98
N SER A 52 -27.08 -9.23 11.90
CA SER A 52 -26.09 -9.93 12.73
C SER A 52 -25.09 -10.72 11.88
N ILE A 53 -25.55 -11.43 10.85
CA ILE A 53 -24.68 -12.13 9.89
C ILE A 53 -23.75 -11.14 9.19
N LEU A 54 -24.28 -10.03 8.66
CA LEU A 54 -23.48 -9.03 7.94
C LEU A 54 -22.41 -8.37 8.82
N VAL A 55 -22.79 -7.96 10.04
CA VAL A 55 -21.83 -7.40 11.00
C VAL A 55 -20.76 -8.42 11.36
N THR A 56 -21.15 -9.68 11.60
CA THR A 56 -20.20 -10.74 11.93
C THR A 56 -19.25 -11.03 10.77
N VAL A 57 -19.73 -11.07 9.53
CA VAL A 57 -18.87 -11.24 8.34
C VAL A 57 -17.83 -10.13 8.23
N MET A 58 -18.15 -8.89 8.62
CA MET A 58 -17.18 -7.79 8.52
C MET A 58 -16.01 -7.94 9.49
N VAL A 59 -16.20 -8.59 10.64
CA VAL A 59 -15.21 -8.66 11.72
C VAL A 59 -14.68 -10.06 12.01
N CYS A 60 -15.24 -11.10 11.39
CA CYS A 60 -14.79 -12.47 11.62
C CYS A 60 -13.40 -12.72 11.02
N ASP A 61 -12.76 -13.76 11.52
CA ASP A 61 -11.41 -14.17 11.12
C ASP A 61 -11.29 -14.37 9.61
N TRP A 62 -12.31 -14.95 8.97
CA TRP A 62 -12.33 -15.11 7.51
C TRP A 62 -12.21 -13.76 6.79
N ASN A 63 -12.83 -12.69 7.27
CA ASN A 63 -12.69 -11.39 6.61
C ASN A 63 -11.45 -10.59 7.05
N LEU A 64 -10.67 -11.06 8.01
CA LEU A 64 -9.47 -10.35 8.50
C LEU A 64 -8.15 -10.95 8.00
N ARG A 65 -8.12 -12.21 7.59
CA ARG A 65 -6.90 -12.87 7.08
C ARG A 65 -6.58 -12.49 5.63
N ALA A 66 -5.30 -12.63 5.27
CA ALA A 66 -4.80 -12.27 3.94
C ALA A 66 -5.21 -13.29 2.86
N TRP A 67 -5.12 -14.60 3.15
CA TRP A 67 -5.47 -15.66 2.20
C TRP A 67 -6.96 -15.68 1.86
N THR A 68 -7.81 -15.49 2.86
CA THR A 68 -9.26 -15.44 2.70
C THR A 68 -9.71 -14.14 2.05
N PHE A 69 -8.93 -13.06 2.12
CA PHE A 69 -9.17 -11.87 1.28
C PHE A 69 -9.01 -12.18 -0.21
N LEU A 70 -7.95 -12.90 -0.60
CA LEU A 70 -7.77 -13.34 -1.98
C LEU A 70 -8.94 -14.22 -2.43
N GLU A 71 -9.34 -15.17 -1.59
CA GLU A 71 -10.52 -16.03 -1.82
C GLU A 71 -11.79 -15.20 -1.99
N ALA A 72 -12.08 -14.28 -1.05
CA ALA A 72 -13.24 -13.40 -1.12
C ALA A 72 -13.22 -12.58 -2.42
N PHE A 73 -12.10 -11.94 -2.73
CA PHE A 73 -11.99 -11.06 -3.88
C PHE A 73 -12.13 -11.79 -5.22
N ARG A 74 -11.53 -12.98 -5.36
CA ARG A 74 -11.61 -13.81 -6.57
C ARG A 74 -12.92 -14.57 -6.69
N GLY A 75 -13.42 -15.09 -5.57
CA GLY A 75 -14.64 -15.90 -5.45
C GLY A 75 -15.93 -15.12 -5.20
N ARG A 76 -15.90 -13.77 -5.16
CA ARG A 76 -17.04 -12.89 -4.83
C ARG A 76 -18.30 -13.03 -5.70
N LYS A 77 -18.27 -13.85 -6.75
CA LYS A 77 -19.45 -14.11 -7.60
C LYS A 77 -20.60 -14.67 -6.77
N ASN A 78 -20.32 -15.64 -5.90
CA ASN A 78 -21.32 -16.30 -5.06
C ASN A 78 -20.73 -16.69 -3.69
N ILE A 79 -20.78 -15.77 -2.73
CA ILE A 79 -20.38 -16.04 -1.34
C ILE A 79 -21.60 -16.52 -0.54
N TYR A 80 -21.42 -17.64 0.15
CA TYR A 80 -22.38 -18.21 1.08
C TYR A 80 -21.76 -18.35 2.46
N VAL A 81 -22.59 -18.24 3.49
CA VAL A 81 -22.17 -18.37 4.88
C VAL A 81 -22.79 -19.62 5.48
N LEU A 82 -22.00 -20.42 6.17
CA LEU A 82 -22.47 -21.55 6.97
C LEU A 82 -22.84 -21.05 8.37
N CYS A 83 -24.13 -21.09 8.69
CA CYS A 83 -24.69 -20.77 10.00
C CYS A 83 -24.93 -22.05 10.83
N LYS A 84 -25.41 -21.87 12.06
CA LYS A 84 -25.78 -22.95 12.96
C LYS A 84 -26.76 -23.92 12.28
N HIS A 85 -26.73 -25.18 12.71
CA HIS A 85 -27.58 -26.25 12.16
C HIS A 85 -27.38 -26.50 10.66
N ALA A 86 -26.16 -26.22 10.15
CA ALA A 86 -25.77 -26.36 8.75
C ALA A 86 -26.67 -25.56 7.77
N LYS A 87 -27.23 -24.45 8.24
CA LYS A 87 -28.00 -23.55 7.38
C LYS A 87 -27.06 -22.72 6.53
N VAL A 88 -27.23 -22.79 5.22
CA VAL A 88 -26.43 -22.01 4.26
C VAL A 88 -27.22 -20.77 3.86
N VAL A 89 -26.59 -19.61 4.00
CA VAL A 89 -27.22 -18.32 3.73
C VAL A 89 -26.44 -17.61 2.62
N SER A 90 -27.15 -17.10 1.61
CA SER A 90 -26.54 -16.31 0.54
C SER A 90 -26.17 -14.91 1.05
N LEU A 91 -24.89 -14.53 0.95
CA LEU A 91 -24.44 -13.21 1.38
C LEU A 91 -25.07 -12.12 0.53
N LYS A 92 -25.15 -12.35 -0.79
CA LYS A 92 -25.78 -11.43 -1.75
C LYS A 92 -27.24 -11.12 -1.36
N GLU A 93 -28.05 -12.15 -1.11
CA GLU A 93 -29.45 -11.96 -0.72
C GLU A 93 -29.58 -11.23 0.61
N THR A 94 -28.70 -11.53 1.56
CA THR A 94 -28.65 -10.89 2.87
C THR A 94 -28.34 -9.40 2.74
N VAL A 95 -27.33 -9.02 1.95
CA VAL A 95 -27.00 -7.62 1.65
C VAL A 95 -28.18 -6.91 0.96
N GLU A 96 -28.81 -7.53 -0.04
CA GLU A 96 -29.95 -6.93 -0.76
C GLU A 96 -31.16 -6.69 0.15
N ILE A 97 -31.44 -7.61 1.09
CA ILE A 97 -32.56 -7.46 2.04
C ILE A 97 -32.26 -6.38 3.07
N VAL A 98 -31.07 -6.38 3.67
CA VAL A 98 -30.69 -5.37 4.68
C VAL A 98 -30.63 -3.98 4.07
N TYR A 99 -30.09 -3.84 2.86
CA TYR A 99 -30.10 -2.56 2.14
C TYR A 99 -31.52 -2.02 1.90
N ARG A 100 -32.51 -2.89 1.65
CA ARG A 100 -33.89 -2.47 1.34
C ARG A 100 -34.78 -2.26 2.57
N LYS A 101 -34.53 -3.01 3.64
CA LYS A 101 -35.48 -3.13 4.77
C LYS A 101 -34.83 -3.04 6.16
N GLY A 102 -33.52 -3.17 6.24
CA GLY A 102 -32.77 -3.15 7.50
C GLY A 102 -32.13 -1.81 7.80
N CYS A 103 -31.16 -1.84 8.70
CA CYS A 103 -30.36 -0.71 9.13
C CYS A 103 -29.45 -0.20 8.00
N ILE A 104 -29.69 1.04 7.58
CA ILE A 104 -28.90 1.69 6.52
C ILE A 104 -27.43 1.83 6.89
N ASP A 105 -27.10 1.96 8.18
CA ASP A 105 -25.72 2.13 8.64
C ASP A 105 -24.88 0.87 8.39
N ILE A 106 -25.46 -0.32 8.60
CA ILE A 106 -24.81 -1.60 8.30
C ILE A 106 -24.61 -1.74 6.79
N ALA A 107 -25.62 -1.38 6.00
CA ALA A 107 -25.52 -1.42 4.54
C ALA A 107 -24.44 -0.44 4.02
N LEU A 108 -24.36 0.77 4.59
CA LEU A 108 -23.35 1.77 4.25
C LEU A 108 -21.95 1.28 4.64
N LEU A 109 -21.80 0.67 5.82
CA LEU A 109 -20.53 0.11 6.25
C LEU A 109 -20.06 -0.99 5.28
N LEU A 110 -20.93 -1.89 4.83
CA LEU A 110 -20.58 -2.92 3.84
C LEU A 110 -20.15 -2.35 2.49
N LEU A 111 -20.71 -1.20 2.07
CA LEU A 111 -20.26 -0.53 0.84
C LEU A 111 -18.80 -0.07 0.93
N THR A 112 -18.25 0.08 2.13
CA THR A 112 -16.82 0.37 2.34
C THR A 112 -15.92 -0.86 2.21
N VAL A 113 -16.50 -2.07 2.06
CA VAL A 113 -15.79 -3.35 2.00
C VAL A 113 -16.02 -4.02 0.62
N PRO A 114 -15.43 -3.47 -0.46
CA PRO A 114 -15.82 -3.79 -1.83
C PRO A 114 -15.52 -5.24 -2.26
N HIS A 115 -14.62 -5.94 -1.57
CA HIS A 115 -14.32 -7.35 -1.85
C HIS A 115 -15.42 -8.31 -1.39
N LEU A 116 -16.32 -7.88 -0.50
CA LEU A 116 -17.50 -8.64 -0.08
C LEU A 116 -18.73 -8.36 -0.94
N LEU A 117 -18.70 -7.28 -1.73
CA LEU A 117 -19.80 -6.96 -2.62
C LEU A 117 -19.81 -7.95 -3.79
N PRO A 118 -21.00 -8.50 -4.14
CA PRO A 118 -21.12 -9.33 -5.33
C PRO A 118 -20.54 -8.60 -6.53
N ALA A 119 -19.77 -9.28 -7.37
CA ALA A 119 -19.33 -8.72 -8.64
C ALA A 119 -20.56 -8.40 -9.50
N TRP A 120 -21.12 -7.19 -9.35
CA TRP A 120 -22.23 -6.73 -10.16
C TRP A 120 -21.76 -6.64 -11.61
N GLY A 121 -22.46 -7.37 -12.49
CA GLY A 121 -22.10 -7.56 -13.89
C GLY A 121 -21.53 -6.32 -14.58
N ASP A 122 -20.22 -6.38 -14.83
CA ASP A 122 -19.52 -6.12 -16.09
C ASP A 122 -19.75 -4.82 -16.90
N ARG A 123 -20.29 -3.72 -16.34
CA ARG A 123 -20.22 -2.44 -17.09
C ARG A 123 -20.13 -1.15 -16.30
N LYS A 124 -20.81 -1.01 -15.16
CA LYS A 124 -20.86 0.28 -14.43
C LYS A 124 -19.77 0.46 -13.38
N MET A 125 -19.26 -0.63 -12.78
CA MET A 125 -18.10 -0.58 -11.88
C MET A 125 -16.77 -0.41 -12.64
N ARG A 126 -16.77 -0.54 -13.98
CA ARG A 126 -15.59 -0.26 -14.82
C ARG A 126 -15.15 1.19 -14.69
N THR A 127 -16.09 2.12 -14.52
CA THR A 127 -15.83 3.56 -14.48
C THR A 127 -15.12 4.04 -13.21
N PHE A 128 -15.21 3.29 -12.10
CA PHE A 128 -14.50 3.59 -10.85
C PHE A 128 -13.11 2.92 -10.78
N CYS A 129 -12.91 1.82 -11.50
CA CYS A 129 -11.67 1.04 -11.52
C CYS A 129 -11.12 0.91 -12.95
N ASN A 130 -10.90 2.06 -13.62
CA ASN A 130 -10.63 2.17 -15.07
C ASN A 130 -9.36 1.47 -15.60
N SER A 131 -8.62 0.70 -14.80
CA SER A 131 -7.36 0.06 -15.20
C SER A 131 -7.28 -1.45 -14.96
N LEU A 132 -8.32 -2.08 -14.41
CA LEU A 132 -8.24 -3.47 -13.97
C LEU A 132 -8.62 -4.43 -15.09
N VAL A 133 -7.72 -5.37 -15.42
CA VAL A 133 -8.13 -6.65 -16.00
C VAL A 133 -9.19 -7.25 -15.04
N PRO A 134 -10.34 -7.74 -15.53
CA PRO A 134 -11.39 -8.27 -14.66
C PRO A 134 -10.82 -9.25 -13.64
N GLY A 135 -10.93 -8.92 -12.35
CA GLY A 135 -10.52 -9.79 -11.24
C GLY A 135 -9.16 -9.50 -10.62
N PHE A 136 -8.35 -8.57 -11.12
CA PHE A 136 -7.06 -8.18 -10.53
C PHE A 136 -7.12 -6.80 -9.86
N LEU A 137 -6.21 -6.52 -8.92
CA LEU A 137 -6.00 -5.21 -8.29
C LEU A 137 -4.78 -4.49 -8.88
N THR A 138 -4.71 -3.17 -8.67
CA THR A 138 -3.47 -2.40 -8.82
C THR A 138 -2.44 -2.86 -7.78
N ILE A 139 -1.17 -2.48 -7.97
CA ILE A 139 -0.11 -2.83 -7.02
C ILE A 139 -0.45 -2.22 -5.65
N GLU A 140 -0.91 -0.98 -5.68
CA GLU A 140 -1.29 -0.14 -4.57
C GLU A 140 -2.53 -0.66 -3.85
N GLY A 141 -3.59 -0.98 -4.60
CA GLY A 141 -4.82 -1.53 -4.06
C GLY A 141 -4.57 -2.87 -3.37
N GLY A 142 -3.77 -3.75 -3.97
CA GLY A 142 -3.34 -4.99 -3.33
C GLY A 142 -2.56 -4.76 -2.03
N GLY A 143 -1.60 -3.82 -2.04
CA GLY A 143 -0.78 -3.53 -0.87
C GLY A 143 -1.59 -2.90 0.28
N SER A 144 -2.44 -1.93 -0.05
CA SER A 144 -3.33 -1.23 0.87
C SER A 144 -4.30 -2.20 1.56
N HIS A 145 -4.98 -3.06 0.78
CA HIS A 145 -5.92 -4.03 1.35
C HIS A 145 -5.26 -5.10 2.23
N LEU A 146 -4.01 -5.45 1.94
CA LEU A 146 -3.24 -6.42 2.73
C LEU A 146 -2.57 -5.79 3.96
N THR A 147 -2.53 -4.46 4.08
CA THR A 147 -1.76 -3.79 5.16
C THR A 147 -2.24 -4.20 6.56
N HIS A 148 -3.53 -4.47 6.72
CA HIS A 148 -4.15 -4.88 7.99
C HIS A 148 -4.41 -6.37 8.12
N ARG A 149 -3.93 -7.17 7.16
CA ARG A 149 -4.28 -8.58 7.06
C ARG A 149 -3.05 -9.42 7.34
N GLU A 150 -3.16 -10.26 8.34
CA GLU A 150 -2.10 -11.19 8.67
C GLU A 150 -2.18 -12.45 7.78
N ALA A 151 -1.02 -12.93 7.36
CA ALA A 151 -0.83 -14.26 6.84
C ALA A 151 -0.16 -15.12 7.92
N SER A 152 -0.56 -16.38 8.12
CA SER A 152 0.04 -17.19 9.18
C SER A 152 1.51 -17.53 8.93
N ARG A 153 2.00 -17.39 7.70
CA ARG A 153 3.39 -17.71 7.35
C ARG A 153 4.14 -16.48 6.84
N PRO A 154 5.38 -16.24 7.31
CA PRO A 154 6.23 -15.21 6.74
C PRO A 154 6.45 -15.40 5.24
N GLY A 155 6.28 -14.34 4.45
CA GLY A 155 6.43 -14.36 3.00
C GLY A 155 5.16 -14.70 2.23
N ASP A 156 4.13 -15.25 2.88
CA ASP A 156 2.83 -15.47 2.23
C ASP A 156 2.15 -14.16 1.84
N ASP A 157 2.40 -13.10 2.59
CA ASP A 157 1.97 -11.73 2.28
C ASP A 157 2.41 -11.29 0.87
N ILE A 158 3.65 -11.57 0.46
CA ILE A 158 4.13 -11.29 -0.90
C ILE A 158 3.49 -12.22 -1.93
N VAL A 159 3.31 -13.50 -1.60
CA VAL A 159 2.64 -14.46 -2.50
C VAL A 159 1.21 -14.00 -2.78
N ILE A 160 0.45 -13.67 -1.74
CA ILE A 160 -0.92 -13.20 -1.85
C ILE A 160 -0.96 -11.87 -2.61
N TRP A 161 -0.05 -10.94 -2.29
CA TRP A 161 0.03 -9.66 -3.01
C TRP A 161 0.26 -9.86 -4.51
N SER A 162 1.19 -10.74 -4.88
CA SER A 162 1.43 -11.08 -6.28
C SER A 162 0.21 -11.68 -6.96
N LEU A 163 -0.50 -12.59 -6.27
CA LEU A 163 -1.72 -13.24 -6.76
C LEU A 163 -2.92 -12.30 -6.88
N LEU A 164 -2.95 -11.18 -6.15
CA LEU A 164 -3.98 -10.15 -6.30
C LEU A 164 -3.77 -9.31 -7.58
N ILE A 165 -2.52 -9.16 -8.01
CA ILE A 165 -2.13 -8.29 -9.13
C ILE A 165 -1.99 -9.06 -10.44
N ASP A 166 -1.57 -10.32 -10.38
CA ASP A 166 -1.36 -11.21 -11.53
C ASP A 166 -1.54 -12.69 -11.12
N ASP A 167 -1.49 -13.63 -12.05
CA ASP A 167 -1.54 -15.08 -11.77
C ASP A 167 -0.19 -15.65 -11.34
N ASN A 168 0.88 -14.88 -11.53
CA ASN A 168 2.23 -15.29 -11.19
C ASN A 168 2.53 -15.07 -9.71
N ALA A 169 2.49 -16.15 -8.94
CA ALA A 169 2.90 -16.15 -7.55
C ALA A 169 4.42 -15.90 -7.40
N HIS A 170 4.78 -14.94 -6.57
CA HIS A 170 6.16 -14.66 -6.17
C HIS A 170 6.33 -14.88 -4.67
N SER A 171 7.33 -15.66 -4.27
CA SER A 171 7.62 -15.92 -2.85
C SER A 171 8.60 -14.94 -2.21
N ASP A 172 9.11 -13.99 -3.00
CA ASP A 172 10.15 -13.05 -2.58
C ASP A 172 9.86 -11.68 -3.16
N ALA A 173 9.95 -10.64 -2.32
CA ALA A 173 9.64 -9.27 -2.69
C ALA A 173 10.55 -8.75 -3.81
N LYS A 174 11.82 -9.15 -3.85
CA LYS A 174 12.75 -8.72 -4.91
C LYS A 174 12.36 -9.33 -6.25
N ALA A 175 11.95 -10.61 -6.29
CA ALA A 175 11.40 -11.22 -7.49
C ALA A 175 10.09 -10.55 -7.93
N PHE A 176 9.19 -10.28 -6.98
CA PHE A 176 7.93 -9.57 -7.21
C PHE A 176 8.14 -8.22 -7.89
N TRP A 177 8.98 -7.34 -7.33
CA TRP A 177 9.22 -6.00 -7.88
C TRP A 177 9.92 -6.00 -9.23
N ARG A 178 10.81 -6.97 -9.49
CA ARG A 178 11.44 -7.13 -10.80
C ARG A 178 10.46 -7.53 -11.88
N ALA A 179 9.45 -8.33 -11.54
CA ALA A 179 8.38 -8.68 -12.46
C ALA A 179 7.47 -7.49 -12.81
N GLN A 180 7.45 -6.44 -11.98
CA GLN A 180 6.67 -5.22 -12.24
C GLN A 180 7.36 -4.21 -13.17
N LYS A 181 8.51 -4.56 -13.76
CA LYS A 181 9.23 -3.69 -14.70
C LYS A 181 8.31 -3.26 -15.85
N GLY A 182 8.25 -1.95 -16.10
CA GLY A 182 7.41 -1.33 -17.12
C GLY A 182 6.01 -0.93 -16.64
N LYS A 183 5.57 -1.41 -15.46
CA LYS A 183 4.33 -0.96 -14.82
C LYS A 183 4.52 0.41 -14.16
N VAL A 184 3.39 0.99 -13.76
CA VAL A 184 3.33 2.28 -13.06
C VAL A 184 2.92 2.08 -11.60
N LEU A 185 3.27 3.04 -10.75
CA LEU A 185 2.98 3.04 -9.32
C LEU A 185 2.75 4.49 -8.84
N ALA A 186 1.65 4.73 -8.13
CA ALA A 186 1.36 5.99 -7.46
C ALA A 186 2.47 6.38 -6.48
N THR A 187 2.93 7.64 -6.56
CA THR A 187 4.01 8.14 -5.71
C THR A 187 3.61 8.25 -4.23
N SER A 188 2.33 8.47 -3.94
CA SER A 188 1.80 8.47 -2.57
C SER A 188 1.95 7.11 -1.88
N PHE A 189 1.81 6.00 -2.61
CA PHE A 189 1.99 4.65 -2.07
C PHE A 189 3.40 4.44 -1.49
N LEU A 190 4.39 5.13 -2.05
CA LEU A 190 5.76 5.12 -1.56
C LEU A 190 5.95 5.93 -0.27
N LEU A 191 4.97 6.70 0.19
CA LEU A 191 5.01 7.39 1.47
C LEU A 191 4.30 6.55 2.51
N SER A 192 4.93 5.43 2.86
CA SER A 192 4.49 4.55 3.93
C SER A 192 5.67 4.14 4.81
N SER A 193 5.35 3.77 6.05
CA SER A 193 6.31 3.29 7.05
C SER A 193 6.68 1.82 6.85
N VAL A 194 6.20 1.20 5.78
CA VAL A 194 6.42 -0.21 5.47
C VAL A 194 7.93 -0.46 5.25
N PRO A 195 8.49 -1.55 5.81
CA PRO A 195 9.89 -1.91 5.57
C PRO A 195 10.19 -2.04 4.08
N ARG A 196 11.40 -1.66 3.68
CA ARG A 196 11.82 -1.65 2.27
C ARG A 196 12.96 -2.62 2.01
N LEU A 197 13.09 -3.03 0.76
CA LEU A 197 14.20 -3.85 0.32
C LEU A 197 15.53 -3.12 0.50
N LYS A 198 16.57 -3.83 0.92
CA LYS A 198 17.95 -3.29 0.97
C LYS A 198 18.72 -3.49 -0.33
N THR A 199 18.05 -4.04 -1.35
CA THR A 199 18.64 -4.38 -2.65
C THR A 199 18.87 -3.11 -3.47
N PRO A 200 20.06 -2.88 -4.03
CA PRO A 200 20.31 -1.77 -4.95
C PRO A 200 19.32 -1.73 -6.13
N GLY A 201 18.79 -0.56 -6.44
CA GLY A 201 17.78 -0.34 -7.50
C GLY A 201 16.33 -0.59 -7.04
N LEU A 202 16.14 -1.14 -5.84
CA LEU A 202 14.84 -1.43 -5.25
C LEU A 202 14.70 -0.87 -3.83
N ARG A 203 15.55 0.05 -3.36
CA ARG A 203 15.48 0.55 -1.98
C ARG A 203 14.25 1.41 -1.70
N TRP A 204 13.62 1.89 -2.77
CA TRP A 204 12.32 2.54 -2.73
C TRP A 204 11.18 1.55 -2.51
N ALA A 205 11.36 0.26 -2.83
CA ALA A 205 10.29 -0.72 -2.92
C ALA A 205 10.00 -1.40 -1.55
N PRO A 206 8.74 -1.47 -1.12
CA PRO A 206 8.33 -2.23 0.07
C PRO A 206 8.77 -3.70 0.02
N SER A 207 9.19 -4.25 1.16
CA SER A 207 9.54 -5.68 1.30
C SER A 207 8.36 -6.57 1.70
N SER A 208 7.23 -5.96 2.03
CA SER A 208 5.95 -6.58 2.44
C SER A 208 4.83 -5.59 2.12
N PRO A 209 3.57 -6.01 1.93
CA PRO A 209 2.43 -5.10 1.91
C PRO A 209 2.05 -4.62 3.32
N ALA A 210 2.43 -5.34 4.38
CA ALA A 210 2.05 -5.02 5.75
C ALA A 210 3.08 -4.10 6.42
N ALA A 211 2.59 -3.02 7.04
CA ALA A 211 3.36 -2.29 8.03
C ALA A 211 3.40 -3.15 9.30
N GLN A 212 4.36 -4.08 9.38
CA GLN A 212 4.50 -5.00 10.51
C GLN A 212 4.36 -4.24 11.84
N LEU A 213 3.53 -4.79 12.72
CA LEU A 213 3.36 -4.32 14.09
C LEU A 213 4.61 -4.66 14.93
N LEU A 214 5.79 -4.13 14.59
CA LEU A 214 6.98 -4.30 15.43
C LEU A 214 6.81 -3.54 16.74
N ASP A 215 6.96 -4.26 17.86
CA ASP A 215 6.69 -3.85 19.24
C ASP A 215 6.90 -2.35 19.51
N ALA A 216 5.86 -1.72 20.06
CA ALA A 216 5.80 -0.30 20.38
C ALA A 216 6.73 0.13 21.55
N GLU A 217 7.66 -0.72 21.98
CA GLU A 217 8.41 -0.53 23.22
C GLU A 217 9.67 0.34 23.08
N SER A 218 10.18 0.61 21.87
CA SER A 218 11.49 1.28 21.71
C SER A 218 11.49 2.67 21.07
N SER A 219 10.34 3.23 20.69
CA SER A 219 10.29 4.60 20.14
C SER A 219 8.90 5.18 20.30
N GLY A 220 8.78 6.22 21.14
CA GLY A 220 7.51 6.86 21.47
C GLY A 220 6.68 7.20 20.24
N SER A 221 5.41 6.77 20.25
CA SER A 221 4.33 7.20 19.34
C SER A 221 4.75 7.42 17.87
N ALA A 222 5.43 6.43 17.26
CA ALA A 222 5.63 6.43 15.82
C ALA A 222 4.32 5.98 15.16
N TYR A 223 3.52 6.93 14.66
CA TYR A 223 2.34 6.62 13.85
C TYR A 223 2.80 5.83 12.61
N ARG A 224 2.26 4.62 12.44
CA ARG A 224 2.60 3.80 11.27
C ARG A 224 1.71 4.22 10.10
N LEU A 225 2.31 4.85 9.10
CA LEU A 225 1.60 5.20 7.88
C LEU A 225 1.48 3.98 6.99
N LEU A 226 0.23 3.65 6.68
CA LEU A 226 -0.16 2.55 5.82
C LEU A 226 0.11 2.94 4.37
N ALA A 227 0.38 1.94 3.52
CA ALA A 227 0.50 2.19 2.10
C ALA A 227 -0.91 2.40 1.53
N LEU A 228 -1.27 3.65 1.22
CA LEU A 228 -2.60 3.99 0.73
C LEU A 228 -2.65 3.98 -0.80
N ASP A 229 -3.77 3.50 -1.33
CA ASP A 229 -4.13 3.60 -2.75
C ASP A 229 -4.81 4.96 -2.98
N GLU A 230 -4.00 6.02 -3.13
CA GLU A 230 -4.50 7.37 -3.40
C GLU A 230 -4.40 7.69 -4.91
N ASP A 231 -5.55 7.58 -5.58
CA ASP A 231 -5.74 7.80 -7.03
C ASP A 231 -5.36 9.20 -7.54
N ASP A 232 -5.10 10.17 -6.66
CA ASP A 232 -4.84 11.55 -7.05
C ASP A 232 -3.35 11.91 -7.09
N SER A 233 -2.43 10.97 -6.84
CA SER A 233 -0.99 11.26 -6.92
C SER A 233 -0.37 10.97 -8.30
N GLU A 234 0.71 11.66 -8.65
CA GLU A 234 1.47 11.35 -9.86
C GLU A 234 2.01 9.90 -9.82
N VAL A 235 2.11 9.28 -10.99
CA VAL A 235 2.54 7.89 -11.15
C VAL A 235 3.99 7.79 -11.61
N GLY A 236 4.79 7.06 -10.84
CA GLY A 236 6.13 6.64 -11.22
C GLY A 236 6.13 5.43 -12.14
N ARG A 237 7.07 5.38 -13.09
CA ARG A 237 7.30 4.22 -13.95
C ARG A 237 8.44 3.36 -13.40
N ILE A 238 8.18 2.07 -13.21
CA ILE A 238 9.15 1.10 -12.72
C ILE A 238 10.10 0.71 -13.86
N GLY A 239 11.38 1.01 -13.69
CA GLY A 239 12.46 0.68 -14.61
C GLY A 239 13.30 -0.51 -14.14
N ALA A 240 14.39 -0.80 -14.87
CA ALA A 240 15.36 -1.83 -14.46
C ALA A 240 16.20 -1.38 -13.25
N ASP A 241 16.50 -0.08 -13.20
CA ASP A 241 17.46 0.49 -12.24
C ASP A 241 16.79 1.17 -11.04
N GLY A 242 15.46 1.31 -11.06
CA GLY A 242 14.73 2.10 -10.08
C GLY A 242 13.32 2.48 -10.54
N ILE A 243 12.65 3.34 -9.78
CA ILE A 243 11.39 3.96 -10.18
C ILE A 243 11.65 5.42 -10.56
N LYS A 244 11.15 5.84 -11.73
CA LYS A 244 11.23 7.22 -12.19
C LYS A 244 9.87 7.88 -12.09
N ALA A 245 9.75 8.92 -11.27
CA ALA A 245 8.50 9.63 -11.03
C ALA A 245 8.75 11.13 -10.88
N THR A 246 7.67 11.90 -10.89
CA THR A 246 7.76 13.34 -10.76
C THR A 246 7.34 13.79 -9.36
N TRP A 247 8.17 14.59 -8.69
CA TRP A 247 7.98 14.96 -7.28
C TRP A 247 8.09 16.46 -7.08
N LEU A 248 7.40 16.96 -6.05
CA LEU A 248 7.79 18.20 -5.40
C LEU A 248 9.05 17.91 -4.58
N MET A 249 10.12 18.64 -4.87
CA MET A 249 11.43 18.38 -4.29
C MET A 249 11.98 19.61 -3.57
N TYR A 250 12.55 19.39 -2.39
CA TYR A 250 13.39 20.37 -1.70
C TYR A 250 14.76 19.75 -1.45
N GLU A 251 15.79 20.36 -2.04
CA GLU A 251 17.17 19.89 -1.93
C GLU A 251 17.83 20.43 -0.67
N VAL A 252 18.71 19.62 -0.08
CA VAL A 252 19.52 19.99 1.06
C VAL A 252 20.94 19.45 0.90
N PHE A 253 21.94 20.13 1.48
CA PHE A 253 23.24 19.47 1.67
C PHE A 253 23.07 18.28 2.61
N GLY A 254 23.78 17.19 2.34
CA GLY A 254 23.83 16.04 3.23
C GLY A 254 24.82 16.26 4.38
N GLY A 255 24.86 15.29 5.29
CA GLY A 255 25.65 15.38 6.54
C GLY A 255 27.11 14.96 6.40
N LEU A 256 27.60 14.63 5.20
CA LEU A 256 28.99 14.24 5.02
C LEU A 256 29.93 15.42 5.33
N ARG A 257 30.95 15.19 6.17
CA ARG A 257 31.92 16.24 6.53
C ARG A 257 32.56 16.85 5.29
N GLY A 258 32.51 18.19 5.20
CA GLY A 258 33.06 18.94 4.07
C GLY A 258 32.12 19.04 2.87
N SER A 259 30.89 18.52 2.91
CA SER A 259 29.88 18.69 1.85
C SER A 259 29.67 20.16 1.50
N GLU A 260 29.53 21.02 2.50
CA GLU A 260 29.37 22.47 2.32
C GLU A 260 30.60 23.12 1.70
N THR A 261 31.82 22.65 2.03
CA THR A 261 33.07 23.14 1.45
C THR A 261 33.24 22.71 -0.01
N ILE A 262 32.80 21.49 -0.35
CA ILE A 262 32.77 21.00 -1.74
C ILE A 262 31.79 21.84 -2.55
N CYS A 263 30.60 22.13 -1.99
CA CYS A 263 29.56 22.90 -2.67
C CYS A 263 29.90 24.38 -2.83
N SER A 264 30.52 25.00 -1.80
CA SER A 264 30.96 26.40 -1.88
C SER A 264 32.05 26.59 -2.93
N ARG A 265 32.96 25.61 -3.08
CA ARG A 265 33.94 25.58 -4.18
C ARG A 265 33.31 25.41 -5.56
N MET A 266 32.11 24.83 -5.63
CA MET A 266 31.36 24.63 -6.87
C MET A 266 30.31 25.73 -7.12
N SER A 267 30.31 26.81 -6.32
CA SER A 267 29.33 27.90 -6.38
C SER A 267 27.87 27.43 -6.29
N TRP A 268 27.62 26.35 -5.56
CA TRP A 268 26.27 25.80 -5.38
C TRP A 268 25.59 26.44 -4.17
N SER A 269 24.55 27.22 -4.43
CA SER A 269 23.67 27.78 -3.40
C SER A 269 22.37 26.97 -3.32
N ILE A 270 22.17 26.27 -2.22
CA ILE A 270 20.86 25.74 -1.84
C ILE A 270 20.21 26.78 -0.93
N GLU A 271 19.01 27.24 -1.29
CA GLU A 271 18.24 28.17 -0.46
C GLU A 271 17.99 27.55 0.91
N GLN A 272 18.55 28.18 1.95
CA GLN A 272 18.31 27.80 3.33
C GLN A 272 16.97 28.39 3.79
N PRO A 273 16.19 27.66 4.60
CA PRO A 273 14.98 28.23 5.17
C PRO A 273 15.34 29.40 6.07
N GLN A 274 14.56 30.47 6.01
CA GLN A 274 14.72 31.60 6.93
C GLN A 274 14.20 31.27 8.34
N ASP A 275 13.21 30.38 8.44
CA ASP A 275 12.60 29.98 9.71
C ASP A 275 13.50 29.02 10.50
N SER A 276 13.74 29.36 11.78
CA SER A 276 14.63 28.59 12.66
C SER A 276 14.07 27.23 13.08
N ARG A 277 12.74 27.05 13.13
CA ARG A 277 12.10 25.77 13.43
C ARG A 277 12.27 24.81 12.25
N CYS A 278 11.98 25.30 11.04
CA CYS A 278 12.24 24.55 9.80
C CYS A 278 13.70 24.07 9.72
N ARG A 279 14.67 24.95 10.03
CA ARG A 279 16.10 24.59 10.05
C ARG A 279 16.43 23.47 11.04
N ARG A 280 15.90 23.52 12.27
CA ARG A 280 16.11 22.47 13.27
C ARG A 280 15.57 21.11 12.81
N ASN A 281 14.40 21.08 12.17
CA ASN A 281 13.88 19.84 11.59
C ASN A 281 14.75 19.32 10.45
N LEU A 282 15.23 20.19 9.56
CA LEU A 282 16.15 19.77 8.51
C LEU A 282 17.46 19.20 9.07
N GLU A 283 17.98 19.78 10.15
CA GLU A 283 19.15 19.25 10.85
C GLU A 283 18.86 17.87 11.47
N SER A 284 17.68 17.66 12.04
CA SER A 284 17.23 16.35 12.53
C SER A 284 17.17 15.31 11.39
N VAL A 285 16.58 15.66 10.24
CA VAL A 285 16.54 14.78 9.06
C VAL A 285 17.95 14.47 8.55
N ARG A 286 18.81 15.48 8.44
CA ARG A 286 20.21 15.31 8.01
C ARG A 286 20.97 14.38 8.93
N ALA A 287 20.83 14.59 10.24
CA ALA A 287 21.47 13.78 11.27
C ALA A 287 20.92 12.36 11.30
N SER A 288 19.66 12.13 10.93
CA SER A 288 19.05 10.79 11.00
C SER A 288 19.28 9.97 9.73
N TYR A 289 19.18 10.59 8.55
CA TYR A 289 19.17 9.88 7.27
C TYR A 289 20.43 10.13 6.43
N MET A 290 20.98 11.35 6.45
CA MET A 290 21.90 11.81 5.39
C MET A 290 23.37 11.90 5.81
N ARG A 291 23.78 11.31 6.95
CA ARG A 291 25.15 11.44 7.49
C ARG A 291 26.27 11.08 6.50
N ASN A 292 26.03 10.09 5.66
CA ASN A 292 27.01 9.55 4.72
C ASN A 292 26.83 10.09 3.29
N TYR A 293 26.06 11.16 3.13
CA TYR A 293 25.70 11.70 1.84
C TYR A 293 26.11 13.15 1.65
N ILE A 294 26.46 13.49 0.42
CA ILE A 294 26.86 14.85 0.02
C ILE A 294 25.61 15.70 -0.26
N PHE A 295 24.61 15.11 -0.91
CA PHE A 295 23.31 15.74 -1.17
C PHE A 295 22.18 14.91 -0.60
N GLY A 296 21.17 15.60 -0.09
CA GLY A 296 19.89 15.04 0.30
C GLY A 296 18.75 15.76 -0.38
N ALA A 297 17.60 15.12 -0.40
CA ALA A 297 16.37 15.74 -0.85
C ALA A 297 15.17 15.23 -0.07
N LEU A 298 14.21 16.12 0.07
CA LEU A 298 12.88 15.88 0.60
C LEU A 298 11.91 15.83 -0.56
N LEU A 299 11.02 14.83 -0.56
CA LEU A 299 10.08 14.55 -1.63
C LEU A 299 8.64 14.57 -1.13
N ARG A 300 7.75 15.21 -1.89
CA ARG A 300 6.30 15.16 -1.70
C ARG A 300 5.59 14.74 -2.99
N PRO A 301 4.52 13.95 -2.88
CA PRO A 301 3.80 13.47 -4.04
C PRO A 301 3.00 14.65 -4.62
N MET A 302 2.98 14.75 -5.95
CA MET A 302 2.18 15.76 -6.64
C MET A 302 0.75 15.29 -6.84
N SER A 303 -0.21 16.20 -6.75
CA SER A 303 -1.61 15.92 -7.12
C SER A 303 -1.81 16.04 -8.62
N VAL A 304 -2.44 15.04 -9.24
CA VAL A 304 -2.82 15.06 -10.66
C VAL A 304 -3.93 16.10 -10.89
N SER A 305 -4.90 16.20 -9.98
CA SER A 305 -6.03 17.12 -10.11
C SER A 305 -5.71 18.57 -9.73
N LYS A 306 -4.73 18.80 -8.84
CA LYS A 306 -4.40 20.13 -8.30
C LYS A 306 -3.03 20.68 -8.73
N GLY A 307 -2.30 19.98 -9.59
CA GLY A 307 -1.00 20.44 -10.11
C GLY A 307 0.09 20.49 -9.02
N ASP A 308 0.74 21.64 -8.85
CA ASP A 308 1.85 21.85 -7.88
C ASP A 308 1.43 21.75 -6.40
N VAL A 309 0.18 21.36 -6.12
CA VAL A 309 -0.31 21.14 -4.76
C VAL A 309 -0.06 19.69 -4.36
N SER A 310 0.62 19.50 -3.23
CA SER A 310 0.86 18.16 -2.68
C SER A 310 -0.44 17.48 -2.26
N VAL A 311 -0.54 16.17 -2.51
CA VAL A 311 -1.50 15.32 -1.80
C VAL A 311 -1.05 15.23 -0.35
N LEU A 312 -1.94 15.56 0.60
CA LEU A 312 -1.73 15.22 2.00
C LEU A 312 -2.26 13.80 2.19
N PRO A 313 -1.44 12.86 2.71
CA PRO A 313 -1.92 11.51 3.00
C PRO A 313 -3.15 11.60 3.90
N ARG A 314 -4.17 10.76 3.67
CA ARG A 314 -5.28 10.64 4.63
C ARG A 314 -4.73 10.24 6.01
N GLY A 315 -4.87 11.12 6.99
CA GLY A 315 -4.30 10.98 8.32
C GLY A 315 -4.52 12.23 9.17
N ASP A 316 -3.78 12.34 10.28
CA ASP A 316 -3.80 13.53 11.14
C ASP A 316 -3.37 14.77 10.34
N PRO A 317 -4.25 15.78 10.15
CA PRO A 317 -3.93 16.98 9.38
C PRO A 317 -2.80 17.83 10.00
N SER A 318 -2.41 17.53 11.25
CA SER A 318 -1.27 18.16 11.92
C SER A 318 0.10 17.60 11.50
N ARG A 319 0.17 16.56 10.64
CA ARG A 319 1.42 15.92 10.23
C ARG A 319 1.49 15.75 8.71
N ALA A 320 2.67 15.99 8.14
CA ALA A 320 2.96 15.70 6.74
C ALA A 320 4.09 14.69 6.61
N PHE A 321 3.92 13.74 5.70
CA PHE A 321 4.93 12.72 5.44
C PHE A 321 5.75 13.09 4.23
N ILE A 322 7.08 12.98 4.38
CA ILE A 322 8.05 13.45 3.40
C ILE A 322 8.98 12.29 3.07
N GLY A 323 9.11 11.96 1.79
CA GLY A 323 10.11 11.00 1.32
C GLY A 323 11.51 11.58 1.47
N VAL A 324 12.45 10.81 2.00
CA VAL A 324 13.83 11.22 2.17
C VAL A 324 14.71 10.41 1.24
N CYS A 325 15.47 11.10 0.39
CA CYS A 325 16.46 10.46 -0.48
C CYS A 325 17.78 11.22 -0.48
N ALA A 326 18.83 10.57 -0.98
CA ALA A 326 20.17 11.17 -1.01
C ALA A 326 21.03 10.65 -2.16
N THR A 327 22.07 11.39 -2.50
CA THR A 327 23.03 11.01 -3.54
C THR A 327 24.44 11.50 -3.23
N ASN A 328 25.42 10.71 -3.69
CA ASN A 328 26.85 11.05 -3.68
C ASN A 328 27.37 11.33 -5.09
N ASP A 329 26.50 11.32 -6.10
CA ASP A 329 26.89 11.46 -7.50
C ASP A 329 27.09 12.94 -7.88
N ILE A 330 28.23 13.49 -7.45
CA ILE A 330 28.63 14.87 -7.76
C ILE A 330 28.85 15.05 -9.26
N PHE A 331 29.44 14.06 -9.93
CA PHE A 331 29.85 14.17 -11.32
C PHE A 331 28.66 14.19 -12.28
N ARG A 332 27.65 13.32 -12.10
CA ARG A 332 26.43 13.42 -12.93
C ARG A 332 25.69 14.72 -12.73
N ARG A 333 25.77 15.32 -11.54
CA ARG A 333 25.15 16.62 -11.26
C ARG A 333 25.86 17.78 -11.95
N LEU A 334 27.17 17.68 -12.20
CA LEU A 334 27.94 18.70 -12.91
C LEU A 334 27.72 18.67 -14.44
N TRP A 335 27.48 17.49 -15.01
CA TRP A 335 27.54 17.28 -16.46
C TRP A 335 26.24 16.78 -17.10
N SER A 336 25.24 16.37 -16.30
CA SER A 336 23.99 15.84 -16.82
C SER A 336 22.82 16.81 -16.64
N ARG A 337 21.82 16.68 -17.51
CA ARG A 337 20.48 17.25 -17.26
C ARG A 337 19.90 16.55 -16.02
N ASP A 338 19.24 17.31 -15.14
CA ASP A 338 18.69 16.87 -13.83
C ASP A 338 17.99 15.49 -13.85
N ASP A 339 17.40 15.11 -14.99
CA ASP A 339 16.65 13.87 -15.24
C ASP A 339 17.42 12.53 -15.14
N GLN A 340 18.75 12.55 -14.95
CA GLN A 340 19.60 11.33 -14.89
C GLN A 340 20.26 11.08 -13.52
N ILE A 341 20.05 11.96 -12.53
CA ILE A 341 20.63 11.75 -11.20
C ILE A 341 19.83 10.66 -10.49
N SER A 342 20.53 9.59 -10.08
CA SER A 342 19.95 8.54 -9.24
C SER A 342 19.99 8.96 -7.77
N TRP A 343 18.85 8.86 -7.11
CA TRP A 343 18.67 9.17 -5.70
C TRP A 343 18.38 7.90 -4.93
N THR A 344 19.20 7.61 -3.92
CA THR A 344 18.97 6.46 -3.04
C THR A 344 17.82 6.80 -2.08
N TRP A 345 16.79 5.97 -2.06
CA TRP A 345 15.73 6.12 -1.06
C TRP A 345 16.25 5.78 0.34
N LEU A 346 16.02 6.67 1.31
CA LEU A 346 16.49 6.52 2.68
C LEU A 346 15.36 6.27 3.69
N GLY A 347 14.14 6.74 3.41
CA GLY A 347 12.99 6.51 4.30
C GLY A 347 11.88 7.54 4.12
N VAL A 348 10.95 7.53 5.07
CA VAL A 348 9.90 8.54 5.21
C VAL A 348 10.12 9.26 6.53
N TYR A 349 10.06 10.59 6.50
CA TYR A 349 10.13 11.44 7.67
C TYR A 349 8.75 12.04 7.96
N GLU A 350 8.37 12.02 9.23
CA GLU A 350 7.16 12.66 9.72
C GLU A 350 7.49 14.11 10.10
N TRP A 351 6.84 15.05 9.42
CA TRP A 351 6.99 16.48 9.62
C TRP A 351 5.81 17.04 10.40
N ASP A 352 6.07 17.74 11.50
CA ASP A 352 5.06 18.44 12.26
C ASP A 352 4.57 19.68 11.49
N MET A 353 3.29 19.71 11.11
CA MET A 353 2.68 20.81 10.34
C MET A 353 2.48 22.08 11.16
N SER A 354 2.64 22.03 12.48
CA SER A 354 2.75 23.25 13.30
C SER A 354 4.06 24.01 13.02
N GLU A 355 5.02 23.36 12.38
CA GLU A 355 6.27 23.94 11.92
C GLU A 355 6.26 24.20 10.41
N PRO A 356 6.83 25.32 9.95
CA PRO A 356 6.81 25.66 8.54
C PRO A 356 7.63 24.68 7.72
N LEU A 357 7.02 24.17 6.65
CA LEU A 357 7.71 23.36 5.65
C LEU A 357 8.71 24.21 4.85
N PRO A 358 9.82 23.60 4.39
CA PRO A 358 10.67 24.25 3.42
C PRO A 358 9.90 24.50 2.12
N LYS A 359 10.32 25.51 1.36
CA LYS A 359 9.70 25.83 0.08
C LYS A 359 10.13 24.80 -0.96
N PHE A 360 9.24 23.89 -1.33
CA PHE A 360 9.45 22.95 -2.44
C PHE A 360 9.43 23.74 -3.76
N THR A 361 10.55 23.72 -4.49
CA THR A 361 10.87 24.80 -5.45
C THR A 361 10.58 24.51 -6.92
N SER A 362 10.21 23.29 -7.31
CA SER A 362 9.43 22.93 -8.51
C SER A 362 9.55 21.45 -8.82
N THR A 363 8.55 20.94 -9.53
CA THR A 363 8.38 19.61 -10.10
C THR A 363 9.65 19.07 -10.77
N LYS A 364 10.28 18.04 -10.16
CA LYS A 364 11.46 17.37 -10.72
C LYS A 364 11.19 15.90 -11.02
N LYS A 365 11.73 15.40 -12.12
CA LYS A 365 11.77 13.95 -12.41
C LYS A 365 12.92 13.33 -11.65
N VAL A 366 12.60 12.45 -10.72
CA VAL A 366 13.55 11.78 -9.83
C VAL A 366 13.59 10.30 -10.17
N LEU A 367 14.80 9.76 -10.34
CA LEU A 367 15.03 8.32 -10.37
C LEU A 367 15.40 7.84 -8.96
N LEU A 368 14.51 7.07 -8.34
CA LEU A 368 14.73 6.48 -7.03
C LEU A 368 15.30 5.06 -7.18
N VAL A 369 16.40 4.78 -6.47
CA VAL A 369 17.14 3.50 -6.50
C VAL A 369 17.26 2.86 -5.12
#